data_AF-A0A317ZB12-F1
#
_entry.id   AF-A0A317ZB12-F1
#
_cell.length_a   1.000
_cell.length_b   1.000
_cell.length_c   1.000
_cell.angle_alpha   90.00
_cell.angle_beta   90.00
_cell.angle_gamma   90.00
#
_symmetry.space_group_name_H-M   'P 1'
#
loop_
_entity.id
_entity.type
_entity.pdbx_description
1 polymer ?
#
loop_
_entity_poly.entity_id
_entity_poly.type
_entity_poly.pdbx_seq_one_letter_code
_entity_poly.pdbx_strand_id
1 'polypeptide(L)'
;PYVSKVTQSLGHLIHTFTELNPLIMSLLIAITYALLMVTPISLVAIATAISLTGLGSGAGNMGVVAACVTFIMGSIKVNKLGVNIVLLFGAAKMMIPVYFKHPIISIPLIINGFVAGLIAYFMGIQGTPMSAGFGYS
;
A
#
# COMPACT_ATOMS: atom_id res chain seq x y z
N PRO A 1 22.35 -2.14 6.19
CA PRO A 1 22.60 -3.54 5.76
C PRO A 1 21.40 -4.50 5.91
N TYR A 2 20.68 -4.51 7.05
CA TYR A 2 19.52 -5.38 7.24
C TYR A 2 18.27 -4.96 6.43
N VAL A 3 18.00 -3.65 6.35
CA VAL A 3 16.83 -3.11 5.64
C VAL A 3 16.89 -3.41 4.13
N SER A 4 18.07 -3.32 3.49
CA SER A 4 18.22 -3.68 2.07
C SER A 4 17.92 -5.15 1.78
N LYS A 5 18.28 -6.07 2.68
CA LYS A 5 18.00 -7.50 2.49
C LYS A 5 16.51 -7.80 2.59
N VAL A 6 15.82 -7.16 3.54
CA VAL A 6 14.36 -7.29 3.70
C VAL A 6 13.62 -6.66 2.52
N THR A 7 14.06 -5.49 2.06
CA THR A 7 13.51 -4.86 0.86
C THR A 7 13.74 -5.70 -0.39
N GLN A 8 14.91 -6.33 -0.55
CA GLN A 8 15.17 -7.25 -1.66
C GLN A 8 14.32 -8.52 -1.59
N SER A 9 14.15 -9.12 -0.41
CA SER A 9 13.33 -10.33 -0.28
C SER A 9 11.85 -10.04 -0.52
N LEU A 10 11.32 -8.93 0.02
CA LEU A 10 9.96 -8.48 -0.25
C LEU A 10 9.77 -8.13 -1.72
N GLY A 11 10.77 -7.48 -2.32
CA GLY A 11 10.78 -7.17 -3.73
C GLY A 11 10.72 -8.42 -4.60
N HIS A 12 11.55 -9.43 -4.31
CA HIS A 12 11.51 -10.70 -5.03
C HIS A 12 10.16 -11.40 -4.91
N LEU A 13 9.54 -11.34 -3.72
CA LEU A 13 8.20 -11.88 -3.47
C LEU A 13 7.13 -11.18 -4.35
N ILE A 14 7.18 -9.85 -4.43
CA ILE A 14 6.30 -9.07 -5.30
C ILE A 14 6.57 -9.38 -6.78
N HIS A 15 7.83 -9.56 -7.17
CA HIS A 15 8.20 -9.94 -8.54
C HIS A 15 7.63 -11.32 -8.90
N THR A 16 7.66 -12.30 -7.99
CA THR A 16 6.99 -13.60 -8.20
C THR A 16 5.49 -13.43 -8.41
N PHE A 17 4.86 -12.44 -7.77
CA PHE A 17 3.44 -12.14 -8.04
C PHE A 17 3.18 -11.60 -9.43
N THR A 18 4.16 -10.97 -10.09
CA THR A 18 4.00 -10.45 -11.46
C THR A 18 3.98 -11.53 -12.54
N GLU A 19 4.44 -12.74 -12.22
CA GLU A 19 4.36 -13.90 -13.12
C GLU A 19 3.00 -14.63 -13.02
N LEU A 20 2.17 -14.28 -12.04
CA LEU A 20 0.83 -14.83 -11.86
C LEU A 20 -0.17 -14.16 -12.80
N ASN A 21 -1.35 -14.78 -12.92
CA ASN A 21 -2.50 -14.24 -13.65
C ASN A 21 -2.78 -12.78 -13.19
N PRO A 22 -2.93 -11.80 -14.11
CA PRO A 22 -2.96 -10.36 -13.78
C PRO A 22 -4.02 -9.94 -12.75
N LEU A 23 -5.13 -10.69 -12.60
CA LEU A 23 -6.12 -10.46 -11.55
C LEU A 23 -5.59 -10.81 -10.16
N ILE A 24 -4.88 -11.94 -10.02
CA ILE A 24 -4.31 -12.38 -8.74
C ILE A 24 -3.11 -11.50 -8.37
N MET A 25 -2.31 -11.14 -9.38
CA MET A 25 -1.20 -10.20 -9.24
C MET A 25 -1.67 -8.88 -8.62
N SER A 26 -2.68 -8.21 -9.19
CA SER A 26 -3.13 -6.90 -8.70
C SER A 26 -3.64 -6.97 -7.26
N LEU A 27 -4.37 -8.03 -6.93
CA LEU A 27 -4.90 -8.28 -5.59
C LEU A 27 -3.79 -8.42 -4.55
N LEU A 28 -2.82 -9.29 -4.81
CA LEU A 28 -1.72 -9.55 -3.88
C LEU A 28 -0.85 -8.30 -3.70
N ILE A 29 -0.57 -7.57 -4.78
CA ILE A 29 0.21 -6.34 -4.71
C ILE A 29 -0.54 -5.26 -3.93
N ALA A 30 -1.82 -5.03 -4.20
CA ALA A 30 -2.61 -4.02 -3.50
C ALA A 30 -2.71 -4.31 -1.99
N ILE A 31 -2.95 -5.56 -1.60
CA ILE A 31 -2.99 -5.98 -0.18
C ILE A 31 -1.62 -5.80 0.48
N THR A 32 -0.55 -6.22 -0.21
CA THR A 32 0.81 -6.13 0.32
C THR A 32 1.22 -4.67 0.51
N TYR A 33 0.96 -3.79 -0.46
CA TYR A 33 1.25 -2.36 -0.36
C TYR A 33 0.41 -1.67 0.72
N ALA A 34 -0.86 -2.06 0.89
CA ALA A 34 -1.70 -1.56 1.97
C ALA A 34 -1.11 -1.89 3.34
N LEU A 35 -0.70 -3.15 3.56
CA LEU A 35 -0.07 -3.59 4.80
C LEU A 35 1.31 -2.98 5.02
N LEU A 36 2.11 -2.83 3.97
CA LEU A 36 3.43 -2.21 4.08
C LEU A 36 3.32 -0.71 4.39
N MET A 37 2.22 -0.04 4.03
CA MET A 37 2.00 1.38 4.34
C MET A 37 1.99 1.69 5.84
N VAL A 38 1.59 0.72 6.68
CA VAL A 38 1.64 0.83 8.15
C VAL A 38 2.97 0.43 8.77
N THR A 39 3.94 0.06 7.96
CA THR A 39 5.28 -0.27 8.43
C THR A 39 6.22 0.94 8.25
N PRO A 40 7.34 1.01 8.98
CA PRO A 40 8.36 2.05 8.77
C PRO A 40 9.12 1.92 7.44
N ILE A 41 8.70 1.02 6.54
CA ILE A 41 9.35 0.75 5.27
C ILE A 41 8.94 1.81 4.22
N SER A 42 9.82 2.06 3.24
CA SER A 42 9.52 2.93 2.11
C SER A 42 8.99 2.11 0.93
N LEU A 43 7.70 2.28 0.61
CA LEU A 43 7.04 1.60 -0.50
C LEU A 43 7.62 1.99 -1.86
N VAL A 44 8.00 3.27 -2.01
CA VAL A 44 8.65 3.78 -3.22
C VAL A 44 9.99 3.08 -3.43
N ALA A 45 10.76 2.88 -2.36
CA ALA A 45 12.04 2.19 -2.45
C ALA A 45 11.90 0.71 -2.83
N ILE A 46 10.84 0.04 -2.38
CA ILE A 46 10.55 -1.34 -2.81
C ILE A 46 10.17 -1.36 -4.29
N ALA A 47 9.23 -0.48 -4.69
CA ALA A 47 8.75 -0.41 -6.06
C ALA A 47 9.88 -0.12 -7.06
N THR A 48 10.76 0.82 -6.73
CA THR A 48 11.93 1.15 -7.57
C THR A 48 12.97 0.05 -7.58
N ALA A 49 13.19 -0.66 -6.47
CA ALA A 49 14.14 -1.77 -6.41
C ALA A 49 13.76 -2.95 -7.32
N ILE A 50 12.46 -3.15 -7.57
CA ILE A 50 11.95 -4.22 -8.43
C ILE A 50 11.47 -3.74 -9.79
N SER A 51 11.64 -2.45 -10.08
CA SER A 51 11.14 -1.83 -11.31
C SER A 51 9.67 -2.12 -11.59
N LEU A 52 8.81 -2.03 -10.56
CA LEU A 52 7.39 -2.35 -10.67
C LEU A 52 6.70 -1.36 -11.62
N THR A 53 6.17 -1.85 -12.75
CA THR A 53 5.59 -1.01 -13.81
C THR A 53 4.20 -1.50 -14.22
N GLY A 54 3.46 -0.65 -14.93
CA GLY A 54 2.19 -1.00 -15.52
C GLY A 54 1.12 -1.30 -14.46
N LEU A 55 0.39 -2.40 -14.66
CA LEU A 55 -0.77 -2.76 -13.86
C LEU A 55 -0.41 -3.13 -12.41
N GLY A 56 0.78 -3.70 -12.18
CA GLY A 56 1.27 -3.98 -10.83
C GLY A 56 1.55 -2.70 -10.04
N SER A 57 2.13 -1.68 -10.68
CA SER A 57 2.36 -0.38 -10.06
C SER A 57 1.06 0.35 -9.72
N GLY A 58 0.09 0.34 -10.64
CA GLY A 58 -1.24 0.90 -10.40
C GLY A 58 -2.00 0.20 -9.28
N ALA A 59 -1.90 -1.13 -9.18
CA ALA A 59 -2.45 -1.89 -8.05
C ALA A 59 -1.80 -1.52 -6.71
N GLY A 60 -0.47 -1.33 -6.69
CA GLY A 60 0.26 -0.83 -5.52
C GLY A 60 -0.26 0.54 -5.07
N ASN A 61 -0.44 1.48 -6.02
CA ASN A 61 -1.01 2.80 -5.76
C ASN A 61 -2.39 2.75 -5.12
N MET A 62 -3.29 1.96 -5.72
CA MET A 62 -4.64 1.80 -5.19
C MET A 62 -4.62 1.19 -3.78
N GLY A 63 -3.69 0.26 -3.50
CA GLY A 63 -3.47 -0.29 -2.16
C GLY A 63 -3.06 0.77 -1.13
N VAL A 64 -2.12 1.66 -1.48
CA VAL A 64 -1.68 2.77 -0.61
C VAL A 64 -2.82 3.75 -0.33
N VAL A 65 -3.55 4.15 -1.37
CA VAL A 65 -4.70 5.05 -1.24
C VAL A 65 -5.79 4.41 -0.38
N ALA A 66 -6.10 3.13 -0.59
CA ALA A 66 -7.06 2.38 0.20
C ALA A 66 -6.65 2.30 1.68
N ALA A 67 -5.36 2.10 1.98
CA ALA A 67 -4.85 2.15 3.34
C ALA A 67 -5.05 3.54 3.97
N CYS A 68 -4.68 4.61 3.27
CA CYS A 68 -4.88 5.99 3.74
C CYS A 68 -6.36 6.28 4.05
N VAL A 69 -7.28 5.91 3.14
CA VAL A 69 -8.73 6.08 3.36
C VAL A 69 -9.20 5.28 4.58
N THR A 70 -8.71 4.05 4.75
CA THR A 70 -9.02 3.22 5.92
C THR A 70 -8.58 3.90 7.22
N PHE A 71 -7.38 4.48 7.25
CA PHE A 71 -6.91 5.22 8.41
C PHE A 71 -7.69 6.50 8.65
N ILE A 72 -8.04 7.26 7.62
CA ILE A 72 -8.86 8.47 7.75
C ILE A 72 -10.21 8.11 8.38
N MET A 73 -10.89 7.09 7.85
CA MET A 73 -12.19 6.63 8.34
C MET A 73 -12.12 6.14 9.79
N GLY A 74 -11.07 5.40 10.16
CA GLY A 74 -10.83 4.99 11.55
C GLY A 74 -10.47 6.16 12.47
N SER A 75 -9.70 7.13 11.96
CA SER A 75 -9.23 8.32 12.69
C SER A 75 -10.36 9.28 13.03
N ILE A 76 -11.34 9.44 12.13
CA ILE A 76 -12.46 10.38 12.33
C ILE A 76 -13.23 10.12 13.61
N LYS A 77 -13.34 8.84 14.04
CA LYS A 77 -14.06 8.47 15.27
C LYS A 77 -13.20 8.52 16.53
N VAL A 78 -11.87 8.49 16.41
CA VAL A 78 -10.96 8.26 17.55
C VAL A 78 -10.05 9.46 17.83
N ASN A 79 -9.62 10.18 16.79
CA ASN A 79 -8.66 11.27 16.88
C ASN A 79 -9.31 12.64 16.67
N LYS A 80 -8.62 13.67 17.16
CA LYS A 80 -8.99 15.08 16.94
C LYS A 80 -8.94 15.45 15.46
N LEU A 81 -9.76 16.40 15.04
CA LEU A 81 -9.81 16.93 13.66
C LEU A 81 -8.43 17.28 13.07
N GLY A 82 -7.51 17.82 13.87
CA GLY A 82 -6.15 18.14 13.43
C GLY A 82 -5.36 16.94 12.91
N VAL A 83 -5.51 15.76 13.52
CA VAL A 83 -4.84 14.53 13.06
C VAL A 83 -5.43 14.08 11.72
N ASN A 84 -6.75 14.22 11.53
CA ASN A 84 -7.43 13.81 10.30
C ASN A 84 -7.02 14.69 9.11
N ILE A 85 -6.84 15.99 9.34
CA ILE A 85 -6.34 16.94 8.33
C ILE A 85 -4.92 16.55 7.91
N VAL A 86 -4.05 16.28 8.88
CA VAL A 86 -2.65 15.90 8.61
C VAL A 86 -2.58 14.56 7.87
N LEU A 87 -3.49 13.62 8.17
CA LEU A 87 -3.61 12.35 7.45
C LEU A 87 -4.03 12.53 5.98
N LEU A 88 -4.96 13.46 5.71
CA LEU A 88 -5.37 13.85 4.36
C LEU A 88 -4.18 14.38 3.54
N PHE A 89 -3.26 15.10 4.16
CA PHE A 89 -2.03 15.60 3.52
C PHE A 89 -0.91 14.54 3.39
N GLY A 90 -1.21 13.25 3.58
CA GLY A 90 -0.26 12.16 3.35
C GLY A 90 0.57 11.77 4.57
N ALA A 91 0.23 12.24 5.77
CA ALA A 91 0.92 11.83 7.00
C ALA A 91 0.44 10.46 7.53
N ALA A 92 0.12 9.51 6.65
CA ALA A 92 -0.30 8.16 7.03
C ALA A 92 0.75 7.44 7.91
N LYS A 93 2.04 7.82 7.81
CA LYS A 93 3.11 7.34 8.70
C LYS A 93 2.88 7.69 10.18
N MET A 94 2.05 8.68 10.51
CA MET A 94 1.66 8.99 11.90
C MET A 94 0.81 7.89 12.55
N MET A 95 0.18 7.02 11.75
CA MET A 95 -0.66 5.90 12.22
C MET A 95 0.13 4.63 12.57
N ILE A 96 1.43 4.57 12.23
CA ILE A 96 2.30 3.42 12.54
C ILE A 96 2.20 3.00 14.02
N PRO A 97 2.38 3.89 15.02
CA PRO A 97 2.29 3.50 16.43
C PRO A 97 0.88 2.99 16.83
N VAL A 98 -0.17 3.50 16.21
CA VAL A 98 -1.56 3.06 16.46
C VAL A 98 -1.77 1.63 15.93
N TYR A 99 -1.23 1.34 14.75
CA TYR A 99 -1.30 0.01 14.13
C TYR A 99 -0.58 -1.05 14.98
N PHE A 100 0.63 -0.76 15.47
CA PHE A 100 1.36 -1.69 16.34
C PHE A 100 0.65 -1.95 17.67
N LYS A 101 -0.12 -0.97 18.17
CA LYS A 101 -0.92 -1.13 19.40
C LYS A 101 -2.21 -1.91 19.18
N HIS A 102 -2.80 -1.81 17.98
CA HIS A 102 -4.06 -2.45 17.62
C HIS A 102 -3.94 -3.19 16.27
N PRO A 103 -3.37 -4.41 16.26
CA PRO A 103 -3.14 -5.18 15.02
C PRO A 103 -4.44 -5.59 14.32
N ILE A 104 -5.59 -5.49 15.00
CA ILE A 104 -6.91 -5.74 14.43
C ILE A 104 -7.23 -4.81 13.23
N ILE A 105 -6.53 -3.67 13.12
CA ILE A 105 -6.63 -2.74 11.99
C ILE A 105 -6.08 -3.35 10.69
N SER A 106 -5.31 -4.44 10.75
CA SER A 106 -4.88 -5.18 9.55
C SER A 106 -6.05 -5.77 8.75
N ILE A 107 -7.12 -6.19 9.43
CA ILE A 107 -8.31 -6.79 8.80
C ILE A 107 -8.98 -5.81 7.83
N PRO A 108 -9.40 -4.59 8.24
CA PRO A 108 -9.97 -3.63 7.32
C PRO A 108 -8.98 -3.17 6.23
N LEU A 109 -7.67 -3.16 6.52
CA LEU A 109 -6.64 -2.89 5.50
C LEU A 109 -6.61 -3.95 4.40
N ILE A 110 -6.66 -5.23 4.77
CA ILE A 110 -6.65 -6.34 3.81
C ILE A 110 -7.94 -6.32 2.98
N ILE A 111 -9.09 -6.09 3.62
CA ILE A 111 -10.39 -6.02 2.91
C ILE A 111 -10.39 -4.85 1.92
N ASN A 112 -9.98 -3.65 2.35
CA ASN A 112 -9.93 -2.50 1.45
C ASN A 112 -8.85 -2.66 0.37
N GLY A 113 -7.70 -3.25 0.70
CA GLY A 113 -6.66 -3.60 -0.28
C GLY A 113 -7.15 -4.61 -1.32
N PHE A 114 -7.96 -5.59 -0.91
CA PHE A 114 -8.57 -6.56 -1.80
C PHE A 114 -9.54 -5.87 -2.78
N VAL A 115 -10.44 -5.03 -2.27
CA VAL A 115 -11.38 -4.27 -3.11
C VAL A 115 -10.62 -3.33 -4.05
N ALA A 116 -9.59 -2.64 -3.56
CA ALA A 116 -8.76 -1.76 -4.36
C ALA A 116 -7.98 -2.49 -5.47
N GLY A 117 -7.48 -3.70 -5.19
CA GLY A 117 -6.79 -4.54 -6.18
C GLY A 117 -7.72 -5.04 -7.29
N LEU A 118 -8.98 -5.35 -6.96
CA LEU A 118 -10.01 -5.65 -7.96
C LEU A 118 -10.32 -4.43 -8.83
N ILE A 119 -10.54 -3.27 -8.20
CA ILE A 119 -10.81 -2.02 -8.92
C ILE A 119 -9.62 -1.67 -9.85
N ALA A 120 -8.39 -1.78 -9.37
CA ALA A 120 -7.19 -1.52 -10.16
C ALA A 120 -7.09 -2.42 -11.41
N TYR A 121 -7.50 -3.69 -11.29
CA TYR A 121 -7.52 -4.62 -12.42
C TYR A 121 -8.61 -4.28 -13.43
N PHE A 122 -9.85 -4.09 -12.97
CA PHE A 122 -10.98 -3.79 -13.86
C PHE A 122 -10.86 -2.43 -14.54
N MET A 123 -10.32 -1.43 -13.84
CA MET A 123 -10.07 -0.10 -14.39
C MET A 123 -8.75 -0.01 -15.16
N GLY A 124 -7.92 -1.06 -15.12
CA GLY A 124 -6.63 -1.10 -15.82
C GLY A 124 -5.68 0.02 -15.40
N ILE A 125 -5.63 0.36 -14.11
CA ILE A 125 -4.80 1.47 -13.62
C ILE A 125 -3.33 1.10 -13.79
N GLN A 126 -2.59 1.95 -14.49
CA GLN A 126 -1.17 1.77 -14.75
C GLN A 126 -0.35 2.84 -14.04
N GLY A 127 0.92 2.53 -13.78
CA GLY A 127 1.83 3.46 -13.15
C GLY A 127 3.30 3.14 -13.41
N THR A 128 4.15 4.04 -12.93
CA THR A 128 5.62 3.90 -12.90
C THR A 128 6.09 3.39 -11.52
N PRO A 129 7.32 2.90 -11.37
CA PRO A 129 7.81 2.43 -10.07
C PRO A 129 7.82 3.54 -9.01
N MET A 130 8.00 4.79 -9.44
CA MET A 130 7.95 5.96 -8.56
C MET A 130 6.52 6.27 -8.13
N SER A 131 5.54 6.08 -9.03
CA SER A 131 4.12 6.27 -8.71
C SER A 131 3.68 5.36 -7.58
N ALA A 132 4.02 4.06 -7.63
CA ALA A 132 3.53 2.96 -6.80
C ALA A 132 3.57 3.19 -5.27
N GLY A 133 4.45 4.06 -4.79
CA GLY A 133 4.60 4.37 -3.37
C GLY A 133 4.14 5.77 -2.96
N PHE A 134 3.86 6.65 -3.92
CA PHE A 134 3.39 8.02 -3.68
C PHE A 134 1.90 8.21 -3.99
N GLY A 135 1.26 7.29 -4.73
CA GLY A 135 -0.16 7.40 -5.05
C GLY A 135 -0.49 8.44 -6.13
N TYR A 136 0.51 8.92 -6.87
CA TYR A 136 0.35 9.83 -8.02
C TYR A 136 0.70 9.11 -9.31
N SER A 137 -0.18 9.17 -10.32
CA SER A 137 0.02 8.60 -11.67
C SER A 137 1.17 9.24 -12.42
#